data_AF-A0A951ZKT5-F1
#
_entry.id   AF-A0A951ZKT5-F1
#
_cell.length_a   1.000
_cell.length_b   1.000
_cell.length_c   1.000
_cell.angle_alpha   90.00
_cell.angle_beta   90.00
_cell.angle_gamma   90.00
#
_symmetry.space_group_name_H-M   'P 1'
#
loop_
_entity.id
_entity.type
_entity.pdbx_description
1 polymer ?
#
loop_
_entity_poly.entity_id
_entity_poly.type
_entity_poly.pdbx_seq_one_letter_code
_entity_poly.pdbx_strand_id
1 'polypeptide(L)'
;GAQVSNIELPSYHYSLLAMAVWSIYTLDRLMDNYLPNTPETTRHAFWKRHARWGWAGIVLVCIAALAILFYFKPLHLLKGGLMLAVCVGIYLLSKQYQSKAKQICWWKEVVIALSYVLGITIAWWSVSNIWSIEMYVFCLYLFLLAFLNLMVIGRLEKEEGLTLSEKSLVDLLSEKSFNILITIIVAFSAIVVPFLSLPYSWDILLAALPWLILFPLFLTKLFLYENLYRYWVDGLLILPLIFLLF
;
A
#
# COMPACT_ATOMS: atom_id res chain seq x y z
N GLY A 1 -22.51 0.61 5.29
CA GLY A 1 -22.57 1.03 3.88
C GLY A 1 -21.95 2.39 3.80
N ALA A 2 -20.70 2.44 3.39
CA ALA A 2 -19.87 3.63 3.40
C ALA A 2 -20.37 4.69 2.39
N GLN A 3 -20.86 5.84 2.89
CA GLN A 3 -21.31 6.97 2.05
C GLN A 3 -20.14 7.89 1.71
N VAL A 4 -19.63 7.82 0.49
CA VAL A 4 -18.76 8.87 -0.07
C VAL A 4 -19.65 9.71 -0.96
N SER A 5 -19.87 10.98 -0.63
CA SER A 5 -20.61 11.94 -1.48
C SER A 5 -22.01 11.48 -1.94
N ASN A 6 -22.89 11.01 -1.03
CA ASN A 6 -24.22 10.43 -1.36
C ASN A 6 -24.21 9.20 -2.29
N ILE A 7 -23.04 8.61 -2.56
CA ILE A 7 -22.87 7.41 -3.36
C ILE A 7 -22.48 6.29 -2.40
N GLU A 8 -23.40 5.34 -2.19
CA GLU A 8 -23.10 4.12 -1.45
C GLU A 8 -22.38 3.15 -2.39
N LEU A 9 -21.09 2.88 -2.09
CA LEU A 9 -20.37 1.83 -2.78
C LEU A 9 -20.85 0.47 -2.27
N PRO A 10 -21.23 -0.46 -3.15
CA PRO A 10 -21.54 -1.82 -2.76
C PRO A 10 -20.38 -2.48 -2.01
N SER A 11 -20.68 -3.32 -1.03
CA SER A 11 -19.69 -4.02 -0.20
C SER A 11 -18.69 -4.87 -1.01
N TYR A 12 -19.09 -5.33 -2.20
CA TYR A 12 -18.21 -6.10 -3.08
C TYR A 12 -17.05 -5.28 -3.65
N HIS A 13 -17.16 -3.95 -3.78
CA HIS A 13 -16.05 -3.09 -4.22
C HIS A 13 -14.88 -3.15 -3.23
N TYR A 14 -15.19 -3.03 -1.95
CA TYR A 14 -14.20 -3.12 -0.87
C TYR A 14 -13.59 -4.51 -0.78
N SER A 15 -14.40 -5.56 -1.02
CA SER A 15 -13.90 -6.95 -1.06
C SER A 15 -12.90 -7.14 -2.20
N LEU A 16 -13.21 -6.64 -3.40
CA LEU A 16 -12.30 -6.68 -4.56
C LEU A 16 -11.01 -5.88 -4.30
N LEU A 17 -11.12 -4.71 -3.66
CA LEU A 17 -9.95 -3.91 -3.28
C LEU A 17 -9.04 -4.66 -2.31
N ALA A 18 -9.60 -5.23 -1.25
CA ALA A 18 -8.84 -6.00 -0.28
C ALA A 18 -8.17 -7.23 -0.90
N MET A 19 -8.89 -7.95 -1.76
CA MET A 19 -8.36 -9.07 -2.54
C MET A 19 -7.19 -8.63 -3.43
N ALA A 20 -7.30 -7.47 -4.09
CA ALA A 20 -6.23 -6.92 -4.92
C ALA A 20 -5.00 -6.56 -4.08
N VAL A 21 -5.16 -5.80 -3.00
CA VAL A 21 -4.05 -5.41 -2.10
C VAL A 21 -3.35 -6.65 -1.54
N TRP A 22 -4.11 -7.61 -1.03
CA TRP A 22 -3.56 -8.86 -0.50
C TRP A 22 -2.82 -9.67 -1.57
N SER A 23 -3.36 -9.75 -2.78
CA SER A 23 -2.72 -10.46 -3.89
C SER A 23 -1.42 -9.80 -4.32
N ILE A 24 -1.40 -8.47 -4.45
CA ILE A 24 -0.21 -7.70 -4.83
C ILE A 24 0.89 -7.89 -3.77
N TYR A 25 0.55 -7.72 -2.49
CA TYR A 25 1.49 -7.94 -1.39
C TYR A 25 2.02 -9.38 -1.39
N THR A 26 1.15 -10.38 -1.51
CA THR A 26 1.53 -11.78 -1.48
C THR A 26 2.39 -12.15 -2.69
N LEU A 27 2.04 -11.68 -3.89
CA LEU A 27 2.83 -11.86 -5.11
C LEU A 27 4.23 -11.26 -4.96
N ASP A 28 4.34 -10.03 -4.47
CA ASP A 28 5.63 -9.38 -4.24
C ASP A 28 6.55 -10.24 -3.36
N ARG A 29 5.99 -10.78 -2.26
CA ARG A 29 6.74 -11.65 -1.34
C ARG A 29 7.05 -13.03 -1.89
N LEU A 30 6.14 -13.63 -2.65
CA LEU A 30 6.39 -14.93 -3.27
C LEU A 30 7.46 -14.82 -4.36
N MET A 31 7.45 -13.73 -5.12
CA MET A 31 8.45 -13.49 -6.14
C MET A 31 9.83 -13.22 -5.55
N ASP A 32 9.91 -12.58 -4.38
CA ASP A 32 11.18 -12.36 -3.68
C ASP A 32 11.94 -13.67 -3.43
N ASN A 33 11.23 -14.79 -3.24
CA ASN A 33 11.83 -16.10 -3.01
C ASN A 33 12.67 -16.60 -4.20
N TYR A 34 12.46 -16.04 -5.39
CA TYR A 34 13.17 -16.41 -6.61
C TYR A 34 14.33 -15.46 -6.93
N LEU A 35 14.52 -14.40 -6.14
CA LEU A 35 15.64 -13.49 -6.32
C LEU A 35 16.92 -14.08 -5.68
N PRO A 36 18.08 -14.05 -6.38
CA PRO A 36 19.35 -14.45 -5.79
C PRO A 36 19.82 -13.43 -4.75
N ASN A 37 20.33 -13.91 -3.61
CA ASN A 37 20.87 -13.10 -2.50
C ASN A 37 19.86 -12.25 -1.74
N THR A 38 18.58 -12.66 -1.68
CA THR A 38 17.63 -12.03 -0.77
C THR A 38 18.05 -12.30 0.68
N PRO A 39 18.17 -11.27 1.55
CA PRO A 39 18.56 -11.47 2.94
C PRO A 39 17.49 -12.27 3.65
N GLU A 40 17.89 -13.29 4.40
CA GLU A 40 16.94 -14.10 5.17
C GLU A 40 16.44 -13.31 6.38
N THR A 41 15.45 -12.45 6.16
CA THR A 41 14.63 -11.90 7.24
C THR A 41 13.63 -12.95 7.71
N THR A 42 13.17 -12.86 8.96
CA THR A 42 12.12 -13.77 9.50
C THR A 42 10.88 -13.82 8.61
N ARG A 43 10.52 -12.68 7.99
CA ARG A 43 9.41 -12.56 7.05
C ARG A 43 9.68 -13.32 5.75
N HIS A 44 10.88 -13.17 5.20
CA HIS A 44 11.29 -13.87 3.98
C HIS A 44 11.31 -15.39 4.21
N ALA A 45 11.84 -15.83 5.35
CA ALA A 45 11.84 -17.24 5.75
C ALA A 45 10.41 -17.81 5.88
N PHE A 46 9.47 -17.04 6.45
CA PHE A 46 8.06 -17.44 6.55
C PHE A 46 7.44 -17.68 5.17
N TRP A 47 7.56 -16.71 4.26
CA TRP A 47 6.98 -16.80 2.92
C TRP A 47 7.68 -17.85 2.04
N LYS A 48 8.99 -18.03 2.18
CA LYS A 48 9.75 -19.10 1.52
C LYS A 48 9.29 -20.48 1.98
N ARG A 49 9.09 -20.68 3.30
CA ARG A 49 8.60 -21.94 3.87
C ARG A 49 7.15 -22.26 3.47
N HIS A 50 6.31 -21.23 3.32
CA HIS A 50 4.88 -21.39 3.01
C HIS A 50 4.50 -20.99 1.58
N ALA A 51 5.47 -20.92 0.67
CA ALA A 51 5.25 -20.41 -0.68
C ALA A 51 4.11 -21.12 -1.43
N ARG A 52 4.00 -22.45 -1.25
CA ARG A 52 2.90 -23.26 -1.81
C ARG A 52 1.51 -22.76 -1.37
N TRP A 53 1.37 -22.36 -0.11
CA TRP A 53 0.11 -21.87 0.44
C TRP A 53 -0.16 -20.44 0.00
N GLY A 54 0.87 -19.61 -0.14
CA GLY A 54 0.74 -18.29 -0.74
C GLY A 54 0.22 -18.37 -2.18
N TRP A 55 0.82 -19.23 -3.02
CA TRP A 55 0.36 -19.44 -4.40
C TRP A 55 -1.07 -20.00 -4.46
N ALA A 56 -1.40 -20.99 -3.64
CA ALA A 56 -2.76 -21.52 -3.54
C ALA A 56 -3.77 -20.43 -3.11
N GLY A 57 -3.39 -19.58 -2.16
CA GLY A 57 -4.20 -18.45 -1.73
C GLY A 57 -4.43 -17.42 -2.83
N ILE A 58 -3.41 -17.10 -3.64
CA ILE A 58 -3.59 -16.23 -4.82
C ILE A 58 -4.59 -16.84 -5.79
N VAL A 59 -4.46 -18.13 -6.12
CA VAL A 59 -5.40 -18.80 -7.03
C VAL A 59 -6.82 -18.73 -6.46
N LEU A 60 -7.00 -19.00 -5.17
CA LEU A 60 -8.31 -18.91 -4.50
C LEU A 60 -8.90 -17.50 -4.56
N VAL A 61 -8.09 -16.48 -4.26
CA VAL A 61 -8.50 -15.07 -4.30
C VAL A 61 -8.84 -14.63 -5.72
N CYS A 62 -8.07 -15.05 -6.73
CA CYS A 62 -8.39 -14.79 -8.14
C CYS A 62 -9.72 -15.43 -8.55
N ILE A 63 -9.98 -16.68 -8.14
CA ILE A 63 -11.26 -17.36 -8.41
C ILE A 63 -12.41 -16.60 -7.73
N ALA A 64 -12.25 -16.21 -6.47
CA ALA A 64 -13.26 -15.45 -5.73
C ALA A 64 -13.53 -14.08 -6.39
N ALA A 65 -12.48 -13.36 -6.77
CA ALA A 65 -12.60 -12.08 -7.47
C ALA A 65 -13.31 -12.24 -8.83
N LEU A 66 -12.97 -13.27 -9.61
CA LEU A 66 -13.65 -13.56 -10.88
C LEU A 66 -15.12 -13.93 -10.68
N ALA A 67 -15.46 -14.68 -9.63
CA ALA A 67 -16.84 -15.00 -9.28
C ALA A 67 -17.65 -13.73 -8.95
N ILE A 68 -17.08 -12.82 -8.15
CA ILE A 68 -17.68 -11.52 -7.84
C ILE A 68 -17.87 -10.70 -9.13
N LEU A 69 -16.84 -10.59 -9.97
CA LEU A 69 -16.90 -9.84 -11.23
C LEU A 69 -17.94 -10.43 -12.19
N PHE A 70 -18.06 -11.76 -12.27
CA PHE A 70 -19.05 -12.43 -13.12
C PHE A 70 -20.49 -12.24 -12.62
N TYR A 71 -20.70 -12.33 -11.31
CA TYR A 71 -22.02 -12.22 -10.69
C TYR A 71 -22.55 -10.78 -10.70
N PHE A 72 -21.73 -9.82 -10.24
CA PHE A 72 -22.14 -8.41 -10.12
C PHE A 72 -21.90 -7.58 -11.38
N LYS A 73 -21.14 -8.12 -12.36
CA LYS A 73 -20.82 -7.49 -13.64
C LYS A 73 -20.39 -6.01 -13.56
N PRO A 74 -19.49 -5.60 -12.65
CA PRO A 74 -19.04 -4.21 -12.58
C PRO A 74 -17.99 -3.93 -13.67
N LEU A 75 -18.43 -3.81 -14.93
CA LEU A 75 -17.56 -3.61 -16.10
C LEU A 75 -16.65 -2.37 -15.98
N HIS A 76 -17.09 -1.36 -15.23
CA HIS A 76 -16.33 -0.15 -14.90
C HIS A 76 -15.09 -0.45 -14.05
N LEU A 77 -15.17 -1.41 -13.12
CA LEU A 77 -14.03 -1.83 -12.30
C LEU A 77 -13.01 -2.65 -13.11
N LEU A 78 -13.44 -3.36 -14.15
CA LEU A 78 -12.56 -4.22 -14.94
C LEU A 78 -11.46 -3.40 -15.66
N LYS A 79 -11.84 -2.26 -16.25
CA LYS A 79 -10.88 -1.37 -16.92
C LYS A 79 -9.82 -0.86 -15.93
N GLY A 80 -10.28 -0.41 -14.76
CA GLY A 80 -9.39 0.10 -13.74
C GLY A 80 -8.49 -0.97 -13.11
N GLY A 81 -9.05 -2.13 -12.82
CA GLY A 81 -8.30 -3.29 -12.36
C GLY A 81 -7.25 -3.75 -13.36
N LEU A 82 -7.56 -3.70 -14.67
CA LEU A 82 -6.60 -4.05 -15.71
C LEU A 82 -5.45 -3.03 -15.79
N MET A 83 -5.73 -1.73 -15.71
CA MET A 83 -4.69 -0.70 -15.65
C MET A 83 -3.77 -0.90 -14.44
N LEU A 84 -4.35 -1.15 -13.26
CA LEU A 84 -3.59 -1.44 -12.04
C LEU A 84 -2.75 -2.71 -12.19
N ALA A 85 -3.31 -3.78 -12.75
CA ALA A 85 -2.61 -5.03 -12.99
C ALA A 85 -1.42 -4.83 -13.95
N VAL A 86 -1.54 -3.98 -14.97
CA VAL A 86 -0.43 -3.62 -15.85
C VAL A 86 0.65 -2.86 -15.09
N CYS A 87 0.28 -1.84 -14.30
CA CYS A 87 1.24 -1.08 -13.48
C CYS A 87 2.01 -1.99 -12.51
N VAL A 88 1.30 -2.85 -11.78
CA VAL A 88 1.90 -3.81 -10.86
C VAL A 88 2.75 -4.84 -11.62
N GLY A 89 2.27 -5.33 -12.76
CA GLY A 89 3.01 -6.29 -13.60
C GLY A 89 4.34 -5.71 -14.08
N ILE A 90 4.35 -4.46 -14.55
CA ILE A 90 5.58 -3.74 -14.92
C ILE A 90 6.54 -3.65 -13.73
N TYR A 91 6.04 -3.29 -12.55
CA TYR A 91 6.83 -3.26 -11.31
C TYR A 91 7.44 -4.63 -11.00
N LEU A 92 6.61 -5.67 -10.92
CA LEU A 92 7.02 -7.03 -10.59
C LEU A 92 8.06 -7.57 -11.58
N LEU A 93 7.85 -7.35 -12.88
CA LEU A 93 8.81 -7.74 -13.92
C LEU A 93 10.12 -6.96 -13.78
N SER A 94 10.06 -5.64 -13.59
CA SER A 94 11.26 -4.81 -13.44
C SER A 94 12.14 -5.27 -12.28
N LYS A 95 11.52 -5.70 -11.17
CA LYS A 95 12.20 -6.24 -9.99
C LYS A 95 13.02 -7.48 -10.35
N GLN A 96 12.43 -8.42 -11.09
CA GLN A 96 13.11 -9.63 -11.55
C GLN A 96 14.30 -9.33 -12.49
N TYR A 97 14.17 -8.32 -13.36
CA TYR A 97 15.25 -7.91 -14.25
C TYR A 97 16.39 -7.19 -13.50
N GLN A 98 16.06 -6.31 -12.56
CA GLN A 98 17.04 -5.49 -11.85
C GLN A 98 17.85 -6.27 -10.80
N SER A 99 17.28 -7.33 -10.22
CA SER A 99 18.02 -8.23 -9.32
C SER A 99 19.25 -8.85 -10.01
N LYS A 100 19.18 -9.10 -11.33
CA LYS A 100 20.33 -9.57 -12.12
C LYS A 100 21.39 -8.49 -12.34
N ALA A 101 21.01 -7.21 -12.26
CA ALA A 101 21.86 -6.06 -12.60
C ALA A 101 22.41 -5.28 -11.38
N LYS A 102 22.04 -5.63 -10.13
CA LYS A 102 22.39 -4.89 -8.90
C LYS A 102 22.09 -3.38 -9.00
N GLN A 103 21.07 -3.00 -9.75
CA GLN A 103 20.74 -1.59 -9.98
C GLN A 103 19.84 -1.03 -8.86
N ILE A 104 19.95 0.28 -8.66
CA ILE A 104 19.20 1.04 -7.67
C ILE A 104 17.74 1.15 -8.14
N CYS A 105 16.81 0.48 -7.45
CA CYS A 105 15.38 0.57 -7.74
C CYS A 105 14.70 1.65 -6.89
N TRP A 106 15.20 2.89 -6.98
CA TRP A 106 14.69 4.03 -6.19
C TRP A 106 13.21 4.31 -6.47
N TRP A 107 12.73 4.01 -7.67
CA TRP A 107 11.35 4.29 -8.09
C TRP A 107 10.33 3.27 -7.56
N LYS A 108 10.75 2.16 -6.94
CA LYS A 108 9.84 1.12 -6.46
C LYS A 108 8.82 1.67 -5.46
N GLU A 109 9.29 2.51 -4.53
CA GLU A 109 8.44 3.07 -3.48
C GLU A 109 7.39 4.02 -4.07
N VAL A 110 7.76 4.78 -5.10
CA VAL A 110 6.84 5.65 -5.85
C VAL A 110 5.79 4.82 -6.57
N VAL A 111 6.18 3.73 -7.23
CA VAL A 111 5.22 2.89 -7.99
C VAL A 111 4.29 2.12 -7.06
N ILE A 112 4.77 1.62 -5.93
CA ILE A 112 3.91 0.97 -4.92
C ILE A 112 2.92 2.00 -4.35
N ALA A 113 3.38 3.20 -4.00
CA ALA A 113 2.50 4.27 -3.50
C ALA A 113 1.46 4.70 -4.53
N LEU A 114 1.83 4.87 -5.81
CA LEU A 114 0.88 5.16 -6.89
C LEU A 114 -0.12 4.04 -7.09
N SER A 115 0.32 2.78 -7.05
CA SER A 115 -0.56 1.60 -7.18
C SER A 115 -1.59 1.57 -6.05
N TYR A 116 -1.18 1.92 -4.83
CA TYR A 116 -2.08 2.03 -3.67
C TYR A 116 -3.14 3.12 -3.89
N VAL A 117 -2.74 4.32 -4.31
CA VAL A 117 -3.69 5.41 -4.60
C VAL A 117 -4.65 5.02 -5.71
N LEU A 118 -4.15 4.47 -6.82
CA LEU A 118 -4.98 4.01 -7.92
C LEU A 118 -5.98 2.94 -7.45
N GLY A 119 -5.55 1.96 -6.66
CA GLY A 119 -6.43 0.93 -6.13
C GLY A 119 -7.62 1.50 -5.34
N ILE A 120 -7.38 2.47 -4.46
CA ILE A 120 -8.44 3.10 -3.66
C ILE A 120 -9.34 3.98 -4.52
N THR A 121 -8.74 4.80 -5.37
CA THR A 121 -9.45 5.90 -6.04
C THR A 121 -10.20 5.48 -7.29
N ILE A 122 -9.80 4.36 -7.92
CA ILE A 122 -10.44 3.88 -9.13
C ILE A 122 -11.86 3.39 -8.88
N ALA A 123 -12.13 2.80 -7.72
CA ALA A 123 -13.47 2.39 -7.32
C ALA A 123 -14.41 3.59 -7.23
N TRP A 124 -13.95 4.69 -6.63
CA TRP A 124 -14.72 5.93 -6.54
C TRP A 124 -14.91 6.59 -7.91
N TRP A 125 -13.84 6.79 -8.67
CA TRP A 125 -13.90 7.40 -10.01
C TRP A 125 -14.83 6.63 -10.95
N SER A 126 -14.82 5.30 -10.85
CA SER A 126 -15.66 4.44 -11.68
C SER A 126 -17.16 4.66 -11.46
N VAL A 127 -17.57 5.24 -10.32
CA VAL A 127 -18.97 5.51 -9.98
C VAL A 127 -19.30 7.00 -10.12
N SER A 128 -18.42 7.90 -9.66
CA SER A 128 -18.67 9.35 -9.72
C SER A 128 -18.42 9.95 -11.10
N ASN A 129 -17.48 9.38 -11.88
CA ASN A 129 -16.97 9.87 -13.17
C ASN A 129 -16.61 11.37 -13.19
N ILE A 130 -16.33 11.96 -12.03
CA ILE A 130 -16.03 13.38 -11.84
C ILE A 130 -14.74 13.48 -11.04
N TRP A 131 -13.77 14.24 -11.55
CA TRP A 131 -12.58 14.60 -10.79
C TRP A 131 -12.78 15.98 -10.18
N SER A 132 -13.01 16.02 -8.87
CA SER A 132 -13.06 17.27 -8.11
C SER A 132 -11.68 17.64 -7.57
N ILE A 133 -11.49 18.91 -7.16
CA ILE A 133 -10.21 19.35 -6.57
C ILE A 133 -9.92 18.60 -5.27
N GLU A 134 -10.95 18.31 -4.47
CA GLU A 134 -10.87 17.52 -3.25
C GLU A 134 -10.36 16.10 -3.55
N MET A 135 -10.80 15.50 -4.66
CA MET A 135 -10.33 14.19 -5.08
C MET A 135 -8.84 14.21 -5.45
N TYR A 136 -8.37 15.22 -6.17
CA TYR A 136 -6.94 15.35 -6.48
C TYR A 136 -6.09 15.57 -5.21
N VAL A 137 -6.57 16.42 -4.29
CA VAL A 137 -5.94 16.64 -2.99
C VAL A 137 -5.90 15.34 -2.17
N PHE A 138 -6.99 14.57 -2.19
CA PHE A 138 -7.07 13.27 -1.53
C PHE A 138 -6.12 12.24 -2.15
N CYS A 139 -6.04 12.15 -3.48
CA CYS A 139 -5.07 11.30 -4.19
C CYS A 139 -3.63 11.64 -3.80
N LEU A 140 -3.28 12.93 -3.83
CA LEU A 140 -1.94 13.39 -3.46
C LEU A 140 -1.64 13.06 -1.99
N TYR A 141 -2.63 13.25 -1.12
CA TYR A 141 -2.53 12.96 0.29
C TYR A 141 -2.27 11.48 0.57
N LEU A 142 -3.09 10.59 0.00
CA LEU A 142 -2.88 9.15 0.10
C LEU A 142 -1.52 8.71 -0.46
N PHE A 143 -1.10 9.32 -1.57
CA PHE A 143 0.21 9.02 -2.18
C PHE A 143 1.34 9.35 -1.20
N LEU A 144 1.34 10.55 -0.62
CA LEU A 144 2.37 10.99 0.31
C LEU A 144 2.41 10.13 1.58
N LEU A 145 1.25 9.73 2.10
CA LEU A 145 1.18 8.82 3.25
C LEU A 145 1.71 7.42 2.93
N ALA A 146 1.28 6.83 1.81
CA ALA A 146 1.75 5.51 1.39
C ALA A 146 3.25 5.53 1.09
N PHE A 147 3.73 6.57 0.42
CA PHE A 147 5.14 6.77 0.12
C PHE A 147 5.96 6.91 1.41
N LEU A 148 5.51 7.75 2.35
CA LEU A 148 6.18 7.89 3.64
C LEU A 148 6.20 6.58 4.42
N ASN A 149 5.10 5.83 4.44
CA ASN A 149 5.06 4.51 5.09
C ASN A 149 6.14 3.57 4.55
N LEU A 150 6.29 3.49 3.21
CA LEU A 150 7.31 2.66 2.57
C LEU A 150 8.73 3.10 2.95
N MET A 151 8.97 4.41 3.02
CA MET A 151 10.26 4.96 3.43
C MET A 151 10.56 4.71 4.92
N VAL A 152 9.56 4.76 5.78
CA VAL A 152 9.69 4.42 7.21
C VAL A 152 10.11 2.96 7.39
N ILE A 153 9.45 2.05 6.67
CA ILE A 153 9.82 0.63 6.65
C ILE A 153 11.27 0.46 6.21
N GLY A 154 11.65 1.07 5.08
CA GLY A 154 13.02 0.97 4.56
C GLY A 154 14.08 1.49 5.53
N ARG A 155 13.77 2.54 6.31
CA ARG A 155 14.67 3.04 7.35
C ARG A 155 14.81 2.09 8.53
N LEU A 156 13.71 1.54 9.03
CA LEU A 156 13.73 0.61 10.15
C LEU A 156 14.50 -0.67 9.79
N GLU A 157 14.31 -1.20 8.58
CA GLU A 157 15.06 -2.36 8.09
C GLU A 157 16.57 -2.08 8.00
N LYS A 158 16.97 -0.85 7.64
CA LYS A 158 18.36 -0.43 7.60
C LYS A 158 19.01 -0.31 8.98
N GLU A 159 18.29 0.27 9.95
CA GLU A 159 18.79 0.44 11.33
C GLU A 159 19.06 -0.91 12.01
N GLU A 160 18.34 -1.96 11.62
CA GLU A 160 18.54 -3.33 12.11
C GLU A 160 19.69 -4.08 11.42
N GLY A 161 20.44 -3.42 10.52
CA GLY A 161 21.59 -4.02 9.83
C GLY A 161 21.20 -5.10 8.81
N LEU A 162 19.92 -5.16 8.41
CA LEU A 162 19.49 -6.05 7.34
C LEU A 162 20.05 -5.52 6.01
N THR A 163 20.90 -6.32 5.37
CA THR A 163 21.55 -5.96 4.11
C THR A 163 20.54 -6.04 2.97
N LEU A 164 19.68 -5.05 2.79
CA LEU A 164 18.65 -5.08 1.74
C LEU A 164 19.25 -5.49 0.39
N SER A 165 18.65 -6.48 -0.28
CA SER A 165 19.07 -6.91 -1.63
C SER A 165 18.91 -5.80 -2.67
N GLU A 166 18.14 -4.77 -2.35
CA GLU A 166 17.82 -3.64 -3.20
C GLU A 166 18.02 -2.33 -2.43
N LYS A 167 18.79 -1.40 -2.99
CA LYS A 167 18.90 -0.03 -2.46
C LYS A 167 17.53 0.66 -2.48
N SER A 168 17.09 1.14 -1.33
CA SER A 168 15.85 1.91 -1.13
C SER A 168 16.10 3.41 -1.39
N LEU A 169 15.04 4.19 -1.63
CA LEU A 169 15.15 5.66 -1.68
C LEU A 169 15.68 6.23 -0.37
N VAL A 170 15.40 5.56 0.75
CA VAL A 170 15.94 5.87 2.07
C VAL A 170 17.46 5.83 2.10
N ASP A 171 18.10 5.00 1.28
CA ASP A 171 19.56 4.93 1.21
C ASP A 171 20.19 6.14 0.54
N LEU A 172 19.41 6.88 -0.25
CA LEU A 172 19.85 8.10 -0.94
C LEU A 172 19.64 9.35 -0.09
N LEU A 173 18.84 9.26 0.98
CA LEU A 173 18.49 10.40 1.82
C LEU A 173 19.36 10.47 3.07
N SER A 174 19.83 11.67 3.37
CA SER A 174 20.41 11.95 4.68
C SER A 174 19.33 11.90 5.76
N GLU A 175 19.71 11.63 7.00
CA GLU A 175 18.80 11.65 8.15
C GLU A 175 18.05 12.99 8.27
N LYS A 176 18.76 14.09 8.02
CA LYS A 176 18.18 15.44 8.00
C LYS A 176 17.11 15.58 6.91
N SER A 177 17.39 15.12 5.69
CA SER A 177 16.44 15.15 4.57
C SER A 177 15.19 14.32 4.86
N PHE A 178 15.36 13.14 5.45
CA PHE A 178 14.26 12.27 5.84
C PHE A 178 13.36 12.91 6.90
N ASN A 179 13.94 13.51 7.94
CA ASN A 179 13.18 14.19 9.00
C ASN A 179 12.44 15.43 8.47
N ILE A 180 13.04 16.18 7.55
CA ILE A 180 12.38 17.30 6.85
C ILE A 180 11.18 16.78 6.05
N LEU A 181 11.34 15.69 5.30
CA LEU A 181 10.25 15.09 4.52
C LEU A 181 9.08 14.68 5.42
N ILE A 182 9.34 13.98 6.53
CA ILE A 182 8.31 13.65 7.53
C ILE A 182 7.60 14.91 8.00
N THR A 183 8.35 15.94 8.38
CA THR A 183 7.80 17.19 8.92
C THR A 183 6.89 17.86 7.89
N ILE A 184 7.29 17.91 6.63
CA ILE A 184 6.48 18.45 5.53
C ILE A 184 5.18 17.65 5.37
N ILE A 185 5.26 16.32 5.36
CA ILE A 185 4.07 15.47 5.17
C ILE A 185 3.11 15.59 6.37
N VAL A 186 3.63 15.68 7.60
CA VAL A 186 2.82 15.90 8.81
C VAL A 186 2.15 17.27 8.78
N ALA A 187 2.90 18.33 8.45
CA ALA A 187 2.34 19.67 8.33
C ALA A 187 1.28 19.75 7.23
N PHE A 188 1.53 19.12 6.08
CA PHE A 188 0.55 18.99 4.99
C PHE A 188 -0.69 18.24 5.46
N SER A 189 -0.53 17.14 6.20
CA SER A 189 -1.64 16.37 6.79
C SER A 189 -2.53 17.22 7.70
N ALA A 190 -1.91 18.06 8.55
CA ALA A 190 -2.65 18.93 9.46
C ALA A 190 -3.53 19.97 8.74
N ILE A 191 -3.18 20.33 7.50
CA ILE A 191 -3.96 21.27 6.66
C ILE A 191 -5.01 20.51 5.85
N VAL A 192 -4.63 19.38 5.25
CA VAL A 192 -5.48 18.63 4.33
C VAL A 192 -6.63 17.92 5.03
N VAL A 193 -6.40 17.38 6.24
CA VAL A 193 -7.46 16.66 6.98
C VAL A 193 -8.67 17.58 7.21
N PRO A 194 -8.54 18.77 7.83
CA PRO A 194 -9.66 19.70 7.96
C PRO A 194 -10.30 20.07 6.61
N PHE A 195 -9.49 20.32 5.58
CA PHE A 195 -10.00 20.68 4.25
C PHE A 195 -10.89 19.59 3.64
N LEU A 196 -10.47 18.32 3.74
CA LEU A 196 -11.24 17.17 3.23
C LEU A 196 -12.41 16.79 4.14
N SER A 197 -12.35 17.14 5.42
CA SER A 197 -13.40 16.92 6.40
C SER A 197 -14.61 17.83 6.23
N LEU A 198 -14.42 19.07 5.79
CA LEU A 198 -15.52 20.03 5.60
C LEU A 198 -16.63 19.53 4.64
N PRO A 199 -16.33 18.87 3.51
CA PRO A 199 -17.35 18.33 2.60
C PRO A 199 -17.79 16.88 2.87
N TYR A 200 -17.08 16.10 3.70
CA TYR A 200 -17.30 14.64 3.80
C TYR A 200 -17.28 14.13 5.25
N SER A 201 -18.24 13.28 5.64
CA SER A 201 -18.37 12.69 6.99
C SER A 201 -17.33 11.61 7.34
N TRP A 202 -16.17 11.58 6.66
CA TRP A 202 -15.09 10.59 6.85
C TRP A 202 -14.01 11.05 7.85
N ASP A 203 -14.31 12.11 8.61
CA ASP A 203 -13.37 12.91 9.42
C ASP A 203 -12.42 12.09 10.27
N ILE A 204 -12.95 11.10 10.99
CA ILE A 204 -12.18 10.35 11.99
C ILE A 204 -11.22 9.36 11.34
N LEU A 205 -11.64 8.72 10.24
CA LEU A 205 -10.85 7.67 9.57
C LEU A 205 -9.74 8.27 8.71
N LEU A 206 -10.03 9.35 7.98
CA LEU A 206 -9.03 10.10 7.21
C LEU A 206 -8.03 10.81 8.14
N ALA A 207 -8.48 11.30 9.29
CA ALA A 207 -7.59 11.87 10.31
C ALA A 207 -6.73 10.81 11.01
N ALA A 208 -7.24 9.57 11.22
CA ALA A 208 -6.53 8.53 11.95
C ALA A 208 -5.45 7.80 11.14
N LEU A 209 -5.63 7.65 9.82
CA LEU A 209 -4.69 6.95 8.93
C LEU A 209 -3.22 7.43 9.02
N PRO A 210 -2.93 8.74 8.99
CA PRO A 210 -1.57 9.27 9.17
C PRO A 210 -1.01 8.95 10.55
N TRP A 211 -1.83 9.07 11.59
CA TRP A 211 -1.39 8.78 12.95
C TRP A 211 -1.06 7.31 13.10
N LEU A 212 -1.85 6.40 12.55
CA LEU A 212 -1.57 4.96 12.58
C LEU A 212 -0.28 4.60 11.81
N ILE A 213 -0.01 5.27 10.69
CA ILE A 213 1.22 5.10 9.89
C ILE A 213 2.45 5.68 10.59
N LEU A 214 2.31 6.82 11.26
CA LEU A 214 3.40 7.52 11.94
C LEU A 214 3.63 7.04 13.37
N PHE A 215 2.64 6.38 13.99
CA PHE A 215 2.70 5.88 15.36
C PHE A 215 3.94 5.01 15.64
N PRO A 216 4.37 4.10 14.73
CA PRO A 216 5.60 3.32 14.91
C PRO A 216 6.88 4.17 14.95
N LEU A 217 6.92 5.31 14.25
CA LEU A 217 8.07 6.23 14.28
C LEU A 217 8.20 6.93 15.64
N PHE A 218 7.09 7.32 16.26
CA PHE A 218 7.09 8.00 17.56
C PHE A 218 7.38 7.05 18.72
N LEU A 219 7.06 5.76 18.57
CA LEU A 219 7.32 4.73 19.58
C LEU A 219 8.53 3.85 19.26
N THR A 220 9.43 4.33 18.41
CA THR A 220 10.64 3.62 17.94
C THR A 220 11.34 2.80 19.04
N LYS A 221 11.52 3.33 20.26
CA LYS A 221 12.13 2.56 21.36
C LYS A 221 11.34 1.33 21.83
N LEU A 222 10.01 1.40 21.87
CA LEU A 222 9.16 0.30 22.33
C LEU A 222 8.93 -0.73 21.21
N PHE A 223 8.83 -0.25 19.99
CA PHE A 223 8.49 -1.04 18.81
C PHE A 223 9.68 -1.76 18.17
N LEU A 224 10.88 -1.17 18.25
CA LEU A 224 12.14 -1.80 17.82
C LEU A 224 12.53 -2.99 18.72
N TYR A 225 12.12 -3.00 19.99
CA TYR A 225 12.49 -4.06 20.94
C TYR A 225 11.85 -5.43 20.61
N GLU A 226 10.65 -5.44 20.03
CA GLU A 226 9.84 -6.67 19.85
C GLU A 226 9.55 -7.01 18.38
N ASN A 227 10.11 -6.27 17.39
CA ASN A 227 9.72 -6.38 15.97
C ASN A 227 8.21 -6.13 15.70
N LEU A 228 7.44 -5.66 16.68
CA LEU A 228 5.99 -5.49 16.59
C LEU A 228 5.59 -4.51 15.48
N TYR A 229 6.47 -3.57 15.12
CA TYR A 229 6.16 -2.56 14.10
C TYR A 229 5.94 -3.21 12.75
N ARG A 230 6.58 -4.35 12.50
CA ARG A 230 6.47 -5.08 11.23
C ARG A 230 5.06 -5.63 11.05
N TYR A 231 4.48 -6.20 12.10
CA TYR A 231 3.10 -6.69 12.08
C TYR A 231 2.09 -5.56 12.06
N TRP A 232 2.38 -4.45 12.74
CA TRP A 232 1.54 -3.25 12.71
C TRP A 232 1.50 -2.61 11.33
N VAL A 233 2.65 -2.47 10.68
CA VAL A 233 2.75 -1.86 9.36
C VAL A 233 2.20 -2.77 8.26
N ASP A 234 2.41 -4.09 8.35
CA ASP A 234 1.72 -5.03 7.46
C ASP A 234 0.19 -5.04 7.73
N GLY A 235 -0.23 -4.88 8.99
CA GLY A 235 -1.62 -4.79 9.39
C GLY A 235 -2.31 -3.50 8.92
N LEU A 236 -1.56 -2.40 8.72
CA LEU A 236 -2.08 -1.18 8.12
C LEU A 236 -2.60 -1.40 6.68
N LEU A 237 -2.08 -2.39 5.95
CA LEU A 237 -2.60 -2.77 4.62
C LEU A 237 -3.98 -3.46 4.69
N ILE A 238 -4.40 -3.90 5.88
CA ILE A 238 -5.70 -4.51 6.16
C ILE A 238 -6.74 -3.44 6.53
N LEU A 239 -6.35 -2.18 6.80
CA LEU A 239 -7.32 -1.11 7.08
C LEU A 239 -8.45 -0.98 6.07
N PRO A 240 -8.22 -1.12 4.74
CA PRO A 240 -9.29 -1.20 3.74
C PRO A 240 -10.37 -2.26 4.06
N LEU A 241 -10.03 -3.36 4.74
CA LEU A 241 -10.97 -4.39 5.20
C LEU A 241 -11.78 -3.93 6.42
N ILE A 242 -11.27 -3.02 7.26
CA ILE A 242 -12.04 -2.46 8.38
C ILE A 242 -13.19 -1.60 7.85
N PHE A 243 -13.01 -0.96 6.69
CA PHE A 243 -14.11 -0.27 5.99
C PHE A 243 -15.23 -1.23 5.52
N LEU A 244 -15.05 -2.55 5.53
CA LEU A 244 -16.15 -3.52 5.28
C LEU A 244 -17.11 -3.66 6.47
N LEU A 245 -16.67 -3.29 7.67
CA LEU A 245 -17.44 -3.47 8.91
C LEU A 245 -18.39 -2.30 9.20
N PHE A 246 -18.30 -1.20 8.45
CA PHE A 246 -19.04 0.05 8.65
C PHE A 246 -19.71 0.52 7.35
#